data_AF-A0A147BXE7-F1
#
_entry.id   AF-A0A147BXE7-F1
#
_cell.length_a   1.000
_cell.length_b   1.000
_cell.length_c   1.000
_cell.angle_alpha   90.00
_cell.angle_beta   90.00
_cell.angle_gamma   90.00
#
_symmetry.space_group_name_H-M   'P 1'
#
loop_
_entity.id
_entity.type
_entity.pdbx_description
1 polymer ?
#
loop_
_entity_poly.entity_id
_entity_poly.type
_entity_poly.pdbx_seq_one_letter_code
_entity_poly.pdbx_strand_id
1 'polypeptide(L)'
;MNALRLRELLLLLLSASVSAQVQNCVIHTENAASDQSESQGILYVGVKFLLDSSIISCSPFKAFMEEYLRAFAGGIDLRFREPMQPPVKVLYQGWRPLNEEEERNLFGNREDTRTSGIKGGDAITKVINLALEGDDEDLMGRNIVLLVLTWNEVTEDSTKKEVGTPPIPGSDSESESESDEGSDIISVRSNSNNRLPNVGGIAQYGSMCVTVGTAICQDNGKNFSGVGTAARLIATVLGSAYNGSLSRRKCDDEEYNERQTVFHNNECYAMKKSLGENQNENDCRKEMLVNNRSDVRNPSQFFKSHPEFSPCGMAYQGSTKCEEKNSRNETNNVCHMSCCEPRTIFLKTETKHTIPNPDGDSCDGKNKICIDGRCVTITSTSR
;
A
#
# COMPACT_ATOMS: atom_id res chain seq x y z
N MET A 1 -27.20 -23.29 71.57
CA MET A 1 -25.97 -22.98 70.81
C MET A 1 -26.35 -22.15 69.60
N ASN A 2 -25.87 -20.93 69.34
CA ASN A 2 -25.56 -19.78 70.16
C ASN A 2 -25.78 -18.58 69.23
N ALA A 3 -26.83 -17.81 69.52
CA ALA A 3 -27.20 -16.56 68.85
C ALA A 3 -26.30 -15.39 69.31
N LEU A 4 -24.98 -15.58 69.28
CA LEU A 4 -24.02 -14.74 69.99
C LEU A 4 -22.78 -14.37 69.17
N ARG A 5 -22.87 -14.32 67.83
CA ARG A 5 -21.77 -13.78 67.00
C ARG A 5 -22.16 -12.84 65.86
N LEU A 6 -23.44 -12.58 65.62
CA LEU A 6 -23.85 -11.59 64.60
C LEU A 6 -23.95 -10.15 65.14
N ARG A 7 -24.03 -9.99 66.47
CA ARG A 7 -24.24 -8.70 67.13
C ARG A 7 -22.96 -7.88 67.32
N GLU A 8 -21.78 -8.51 67.22
CA GLU A 8 -20.49 -7.80 67.33
C GLU A 8 -19.92 -7.34 65.97
N LEU A 9 -20.31 -7.95 64.84
CA LEU A 9 -19.86 -7.50 63.52
C LEU A 9 -20.63 -6.26 63.02
N LEU A 10 -21.87 -6.08 63.48
CA LEU A 10 -22.74 -4.95 63.15
C LEU A 10 -22.41 -3.66 63.92
N LEU A 11 -21.61 -3.75 64.98
CA LEU A 11 -21.18 -2.60 65.80
C LEU A 11 -19.84 -1.98 65.37
N LEU A 12 -19.13 -2.59 64.40
CA LEU A 12 -17.81 -2.13 63.92
C LEU A 12 -17.85 -1.34 62.59
N LEU A 13 -19.01 -1.19 61.96
CA LEU A 13 -19.15 -0.42 60.71
C LEU A 13 -20.06 0.81 60.84
N LEU A 14 -20.47 1.16 62.07
CA LEU A 14 -21.44 2.24 62.35
C LEU A 14 -20.88 3.39 63.23
N SER A 15 -19.56 3.53 63.32
CA SER A 15 -18.96 4.73 63.92
C SER A 15 -18.34 5.63 62.86
N ALA A 16 -18.92 6.82 62.80
CA ALA A 16 -18.41 8.07 62.24
C ALA A 16 -18.59 8.26 60.71
N SER A 17 -19.78 8.69 60.25
CA SER A 17 -20.38 10.05 60.30
C SER A 17 -20.12 10.83 58.99
N VAL A 18 -21.13 11.01 58.12
CA VAL A 18 -22.14 12.11 58.13
C VAL A 18 -21.47 13.45 57.80
N SER A 19 -21.77 14.14 56.69
CA SER A 19 -23.03 14.84 56.34
C SER A 19 -23.06 15.04 54.81
N ALA A 20 -24.09 14.71 54.02
CA ALA A 20 -25.51 15.09 54.00
C ALA A 20 -25.77 16.59 53.72
N GLN A 21 -26.41 16.83 52.56
CA GLN A 21 -27.49 17.79 52.21
C GLN A 21 -27.23 18.53 50.88
N VAL A 22 -28.18 18.80 49.97
CA VAL A 22 -29.57 18.34 49.70
C VAL A 22 -30.04 19.10 48.42
N GLN A 23 -31.03 18.54 47.72
CA GLN A 23 -32.11 19.20 46.92
C GLN A 23 -32.10 19.17 45.38
N ASN A 24 -33.15 18.48 44.88
CA ASN A 24 -33.93 18.56 43.65
C ASN A 24 -33.64 19.68 42.63
N CYS A 25 -33.74 19.36 41.33
CA CYS A 25 -34.96 19.54 40.53
C CYS A 25 -34.75 19.07 39.07
N VAL A 26 -35.76 18.41 38.53
CA VAL A 26 -35.93 18.14 37.10
C VAL A 26 -36.03 19.47 36.36
N ILE A 27 -35.22 19.65 35.31
CA ILE A 27 -35.52 20.55 34.19
C ILE A 27 -35.23 19.79 32.91
N HIS A 28 -36.28 19.55 32.12
CA HIS A 28 -36.14 19.26 30.71
C HIS A 28 -35.58 20.51 30.02
N THR A 29 -34.44 20.35 29.35
CA THR A 29 -34.03 21.25 28.27
C THR A 29 -33.49 20.39 27.15
N GLU A 30 -34.24 20.32 26.06
CA GLU A 30 -33.70 20.01 24.75
C GLU A 30 -32.52 20.96 24.50
N ASN A 31 -31.36 20.40 24.15
CA ASN A 31 -30.39 21.07 23.29
C ASN A 31 -29.69 20.01 22.45
N ALA A 32 -29.78 20.25 21.14
CA ALA A 32 -29.19 19.48 20.08
C ALA A 32 -27.64 19.50 20.14
N ALA A 33 -27.09 18.42 19.59
CA ALA A 33 -25.78 18.30 18.96
C ALA A 33 -24.54 18.82 19.73
N SER A 34 -23.68 17.88 20.13
CA SER A 34 -22.24 18.03 19.89
C SER A 34 -21.58 16.65 19.91
N ASP A 35 -21.24 16.19 18.70
CA ASP A 35 -20.09 15.36 18.35
C ASP A 35 -19.56 14.44 19.44
N GLN A 36 -20.04 13.19 19.40
CA GLN A 36 -19.19 12.07 19.76
C GLN A 36 -18.05 12.03 18.74
N SER A 37 -16.95 12.72 19.03
CA SER A 37 -15.65 12.38 18.46
C SER A 37 -15.31 10.98 18.95
N GLU A 38 -15.78 9.96 18.23
CA GLU A 38 -15.24 8.62 18.35
C GLU A 38 -13.74 8.72 18.12
N SER A 39 -12.97 8.42 19.16
CA SER A 39 -11.54 8.18 19.04
C SER A 39 -11.33 7.10 17.98
N GLN A 40 -11.00 7.49 16.74
CA GLN A 40 -10.73 6.54 15.67
C GLN A 40 -9.56 5.64 16.08
N GLY A 41 -9.83 4.34 16.25
CA GLY A 41 -8.83 3.34 16.63
C GLY A 41 -7.72 3.21 15.58
N ILE A 42 -6.54 2.74 16.01
CA ILE A 42 -5.41 2.43 15.11
C ILE A 42 -5.83 1.31 14.16
N LEU A 43 -5.53 1.48 12.87
CA LEU A 43 -5.66 0.41 11.87
C LEU A 43 -4.33 -0.35 11.77
N TYR A 44 -4.37 -1.66 11.84
CA TYR A 44 -3.22 -2.54 11.66
C TYR A 44 -3.27 -3.19 10.28
N VAL A 45 -2.14 -3.16 9.58
CA VAL A 45 -1.99 -3.76 8.25
C VAL A 45 -0.74 -4.62 8.23
N GLY A 46 -0.93 -5.91 8.01
CA GLY A 46 0.14 -6.85 7.72
C GLY A 46 0.55 -6.78 6.26
N VAL A 47 1.83 -6.91 5.96
CA VAL A 47 2.34 -6.98 4.57
C VAL A 47 3.14 -8.25 4.41
N LYS A 48 2.63 -9.15 3.56
CA LYS A 48 3.32 -10.37 3.14
C LYS A 48 3.79 -10.21 1.71
N PHE A 49 5.08 -10.46 1.46
CA PHE A 49 5.70 -10.16 0.17
C PHE A 49 5.79 -11.40 -0.73
N LEU A 50 5.38 -11.24 -2.00
CA LEU A 50 5.70 -12.17 -3.07
C LEU A 50 6.71 -11.52 -4.01
N LEU A 51 7.82 -12.21 -4.27
CA LEU A 51 8.89 -11.68 -5.10
C LEU A 51 8.98 -12.44 -6.41
N ASP A 52 8.94 -11.73 -7.53
CA ASP A 52 9.19 -12.35 -8.82
C ASP A 52 10.69 -12.62 -9.06
N SER A 53 10.98 -13.39 -10.12
CA SER A 53 12.34 -13.71 -10.50
C SER A 53 13.21 -12.48 -10.79
N SER A 54 12.59 -11.35 -11.19
CA SER A 54 13.32 -10.11 -11.48
C SER A 54 13.88 -9.48 -10.21
N ILE A 55 13.11 -9.44 -9.12
CA ILE A 55 13.59 -8.95 -7.82
C ILE A 55 14.66 -9.91 -7.26
N ILE A 56 14.38 -11.21 -7.27
CA ILE A 56 15.28 -12.23 -6.71
C ILE A 56 16.63 -12.26 -7.43
N SER A 57 16.64 -12.08 -8.75
CA SER A 57 17.86 -12.17 -9.56
C SER A 57 18.68 -10.88 -9.57
N CYS A 58 18.01 -9.73 -9.45
CA CYS A 58 18.64 -8.45 -9.70
C CYS A 58 18.87 -7.60 -8.45
N SER A 59 18.26 -7.96 -7.32
CA SER A 59 18.53 -7.26 -6.07
C SER A 59 19.94 -7.58 -5.56
N PRO A 60 20.74 -6.55 -5.23
CA PRO A 60 22.04 -6.75 -4.58
C PRO A 60 21.90 -7.32 -3.17
N PHE A 61 20.68 -7.32 -2.61
CA PHE A 61 20.38 -7.72 -1.24
C PHE A 61 19.94 -9.18 -1.12
N LYS A 62 20.29 -10.06 -2.06
CA LYS A 62 19.82 -11.46 -2.04
C LYS A 62 20.10 -12.18 -0.71
N ALA A 63 21.26 -11.93 -0.08
CA ALA A 63 21.61 -12.49 1.23
C ALA A 63 20.89 -11.81 2.41
N PHE A 64 20.35 -10.61 2.20
CA PHE A 64 19.72 -9.74 3.21
C PHE A 64 18.26 -9.43 2.85
N MET A 65 17.62 -10.29 2.06
CA MET A 65 16.31 -10.01 1.47
C MET A 65 15.25 -9.78 2.54
N GLU A 66 15.27 -10.59 3.61
CA GLU A 66 14.34 -10.41 4.73
C GLU A 66 14.53 -9.06 5.45
N GLU A 67 15.78 -8.62 5.63
CA GLU A 67 16.09 -7.32 6.24
C GLU A 67 15.67 -6.15 5.34
N TYR A 68 15.90 -6.30 4.03
CA TYR A 68 15.42 -5.37 3.02
C TYR A 68 13.90 -5.24 3.05
N LEU A 69 13.15 -6.35 3.06
CA LEU A 69 11.68 -6.30 3.06
C LEU A 69 11.10 -5.79 4.38
N ARG A 70 11.76 -6.04 5.52
CA ARG A 70 11.40 -5.40 6.79
C ARG A 70 11.61 -3.89 6.76
N ALA A 71 12.72 -3.45 6.18
CA ALA A 71 12.98 -2.03 5.99
C ALA A 71 11.99 -1.40 5.00
N PHE A 72 11.62 -2.13 3.95
CA PHE A 72 10.57 -1.72 3.00
C PHE A 72 9.24 -1.52 3.72
N ALA A 73 8.76 -2.51 4.49
CA ALA A 73 7.56 -2.39 5.30
C ALA A 73 7.64 -1.25 6.34
N GLY A 74 8.81 -1.06 6.96
CA GLY A 74 9.06 0.07 7.85
C GLY A 74 9.02 1.43 7.14
N GLY A 75 9.48 1.49 5.88
CA GLY A 75 9.34 2.65 5.01
C GLY A 75 7.88 2.97 4.71
N ILE A 76 7.06 1.94 4.43
CA ILE A 76 5.62 2.11 4.26
C ILE A 76 4.98 2.63 5.56
N ASP A 77 5.30 2.03 6.72
CA ASP A 77 4.81 2.49 8.04
C ASP A 77 5.09 3.98 8.25
N LEU A 78 6.30 4.44 7.88
CA LEU A 78 6.68 5.85 7.95
C LEU A 78 5.78 6.76 7.08
N ARG A 79 5.32 6.30 5.90
CA ARG A 79 4.43 7.08 5.04
C ARG A 79 3.06 7.36 5.67
N PHE A 80 2.66 6.59 6.67
CA PHE A 80 1.41 6.80 7.41
C PHE A 80 1.57 7.64 8.69
N ARG A 81 2.78 8.13 9.02
CA ARG A 81 3.08 8.84 10.30
C ARG A 81 2.95 10.36 10.26
N GLU A 82 2.74 10.98 9.10
CA GLU A 82 2.26 12.38 9.09
C GLU A 82 0.90 12.44 9.81
N PRO A 83 0.42 13.61 10.28
CA PRO A 83 -0.85 13.71 11.01
C PRO A 83 -2.02 13.25 10.14
N MET A 84 -2.25 11.94 10.14
CA MET A 84 -3.23 11.22 9.37
C MET A 84 -4.21 10.60 10.35
N GLN A 85 -5.49 10.73 10.04
CA GLN A 85 -6.54 9.98 10.71
C GLN A 85 -7.11 8.96 9.70
N PRO A 86 -7.53 7.77 10.15
CA PRO A 86 -7.05 7.14 11.40
C PRO A 86 -5.54 6.80 11.30
N PRO A 87 -4.83 6.65 12.43
CA PRO A 87 -3.46 6.16 12.42
C PRO A 87 -3.39 4.76 11.81
N VAL A 88 -2.40 4.50 10.95
CA VAL A 88 -2.17 3.19 10.35
C VAL A 88 -0.82 2.65 10.78
N LYS A 89 -0.80 1.42 11.28
CA LYS A 89 0.39 0.68 11.66
C LYS A 89 0.64 -0.42 10.64
N VAL A 90 1.80 -0.37 9.98
CA VAL A 90 2.20 -1.37 8.99
C VAL A 90 3.19 -2.35 9.61
N LEU A 91 2.95 -3.65 9.41
CA LEU A 91 3.68 -4.74 10.03
C LEU A 91 4.15 -5.73 8.96
N TYR A 92 5.40 -6.14 9.04
CA TYR A 92 5.95 -7.19 8.19
C TYR A 92 5.39 -8.58 8.59
N GLN A 93 4.86 -9.34 7.63
CA GLN A 93 4.22 -10.66 7.84
C GLN A 93 4.92 -11.82 7.11
N GLY A 94 6.13 -11.60 6.59
CA GLY A 94 6.90 -12.64 5.90
C GLY A 94 7.02 -12.41 4.40
N TRP A 95 7.71 -13.35 3.74
CA TRP A 95 7.94 -13.31 2.31
C TRP A 95 8.19 -14.70 1.73
N ARG A 96 7.96 -14.85 0.43
CA ARG A 96 8.42 -15.99 -0.38
C ARG A 96 8.63 -15.57 -1.84
N PRO A 97 9.46 -16.29 -2.61
CA PRO A 97 9.49 -16.12 -4.05
C PRO A 97 8.21 -16.69 -4.69
N LEU A 98 7.81 -16.11 -5.82
CA LEU A 98 6.88 -16.75 -6.75
C LEU A 98 7.57 -17.97 -7.37
N ASN A 99 6.86 -19.07 -7.49
CA ASN A 99 7.32 -20.20 -8.29
C ASN A 99 7.14 -19.91 -9.79
N GLU A 100 7.78 -20.71 -10.65
CA GLU A 100 7.76 -20.44 -12.09
C GLU A 100 6.35 -20.49 -12.70
N GLU A 101 5.47 -21.33 -12.16
CA GLU A 101 4.09 -21.44 -12.64
C GLU A 101 3.27 -20.22 -12.21
N GLU A 102 3.35 -19.80 -10.94
CA GLU A 102 2.74 -18.58 -10.43
C GLU A 102 3.19 -17.36 -11.25
N GLU A 103 4.50 -17.25 -11.52
CA GLU A 103 5.06 -16.12 -12.29
C GLU A 103 4.58 -16.11 -13.74
N ARG A 104 4.57 -17.28 -14.41
CA ARG A 104 4.00 -17.42 -15.77
C ARG A 104 2.51 -17.11 -15.79
N ASN A 105 1.78 -17.55 -14.77
CA ASN A 105 0.35 -17.29 -14.66
C ASN A 105 0.12 -15.79 -14.48
N LEU A 106 0.85 -15.13 -13.57
CA LEU A 106 0.69 -13.70 -13.28
C LEU A 106 1.05 -12.81 -14.48
N PHE A 107 2.21 -13.04 -15.09
CA PHE A 107 2.78 -12.10 -16.06
C PHE A 107 2.73 -12.59 -17.51
N GLY A 108 2.41 -13.86 -17.75
CA GLY A 108 2.49 -14.47 -19.08
C GLY A 108 3.92 -14.88 -19.45
N ASN A 109 4.18 -15.05 -20.74
CA ASN A 109 5.51 -15.42 -21.21
C ASN A 109 6.50 -14.25 -21.06
N ARG A 110 7.74 -14.56 -20.68
CA ARG A 110 8.81 -13.57 -20.43
C ARG A 110 9.15 -12.66 -21.62
N GLU A 111 8.87 -13.10 -22.84
CA GLU A 111 9.10 -12.30 -24.06
C GLU A 111 8.03 -11.20 -24.22
N ASP A 112 6.79 -11.47 -23.79
CA ASP A 112 5.67 -10.53 -23.87
C ASP A 112 5.74 -9.45 -22.78
N THR A 113 6.21 -9.79 -21.58
CA THR A 113 6.33 -8.84 -20.46
C THR A 113 7.41 -7.79 -20.67
N ARG A 114 8.51 -8.15 -21.33
CA ARG A 114 9.60 -7.21 -21.66
C ARG A 114 9.17 -6.14 -22.66
N THR A 115 8.21 -6.47 -23.53
CA THR A 115 7.77 -5.60 -24.63
C THR A 115 6.53 -4.77 -24.25
N SER A 116 5.64 -5.31 -23.42
CA SER A 116 4.35 -4.69 -23.09
C SER A 116 4.15 -4.30 -21.61
N GLY A 117 5.05 -4.71 -20.70
CA GLY A 117 4.85 -4.57 -19.26
C GLY A 117 3.86 -5.60 -18.72
N ILE A 118 3.65 -5.61 -17.40
CA ILE A 118 2.64 -6.44 -16.75
C ILE A 118 1.26 -5.82 -16.99
N LYS A 119 0.34 -6.63 -17.50
CA LYS A 119 -1.09 -6.29 -17.57
C LYS A 119 -1.71 -6.39 -16.19
N GLY A 120 -1.68 -5.28 -15.45
CA GLY A 120 -2.07 -5.26 -14.05
C GLY A 120 -3.50 -5.73 -13.83
N GLY A 121 -4.47 -5.25 -14.62
CA GLY A 121 -5.87 -5.62 -14.41
C GLY A 121 -6.14 -7.12 -14.48
N ASP A 122 -5.39 -7.84 -15.33
CA ASP A 122 -5.41 -9.30 -15.37
C ASP A 122 -4.63 -9.93 -14.19
N ALA A 123 -3.44 -9.40 -13.92
CA ALA A 123 -2.53 -9.95 -12.92
C ALA A 123 -3.10 -9.88 -11.50
N ILE A 124 -3.77 -8.79 -11.11
CA ILE A 124 -4.32 -8.64 -9.75
C ILE A 124 -5.38 -9.70 -9.44
N THR A 125 -6.19 -10.08 -10.43
CA THR A 125 -7.18 -11.15 -10.29
C THR A 125 -6.50 -12.48 -9.95
N LYS A 126 -5.32 -12.73 -10.51
CA LYS A 126 -4.54 -13.95 -10.25
C LYS A 126 -3.85 -13.88 -8.88
N VAL A 127 -3.36 -12.71 -8.46
CA VAL A 127 -2.83 -12.53 -7.09
C VAL A 127 -3.89 -12.82 -6.04
N ILE A 128 -5.14 -12.47 -6.29
CA ILE A 128 -6.28 -12.80 -5.40
C ILE A 128 -6.45 -14.30 -5.27
N ASN A 129 -6.39 -15.04 -6.38
CA ASN A 129 -6.46 -16.50 -6.32
C ASN A 129 -5.29 -17.09 -5.51
N LEU A 130 -4.08 -16.54 -5.65
CA LEU A 130 -2.94 -16.96 -4.80
C LEU A 130 -3.17 -16.68 -3.31
N ALA A 131 -3.83 -15.56 -2.98
CA ALA A 131 -4.13 -15.20 -1.59
C ALA A 131 -5.21 -16.09 -0.95
N LEU A 132 -6.06 -16.73 -1.76
CA LEU A 132 -7.17 -17.58 -1.31
C LEU A 132 -6.81 -19.08 -1.33
N GLU A 133 -6.11 -19.51 -2.37
CA GLU A 133 -5.92 -20.94 -2.70
C GLU A 133 -4.44 -21.32 -2.92
N GLY A 134 -3.52 -20.37 -2.77
CA GLY A 134 -2.10 -20.59 -3.03
C GLY A 134 -1.35 -21.26 -1.88
N ASP A 135 -0.02 -21.21 -1.96
CA ASP A 135 0.90 -21.73 -0.94
C ASP A 135 0.89 -20.88 0.36
N ASP A 136 0.19 -19.76 0.35
CA ASP A 136 0.00 -18.91 1.52
C ASP A 136 -1.20 -19.39 2.34
N GLU A 137 -1.16 -19.20 3.68
CA GLU A 137 -2.37 -19.38 4.51
C GLU A 137 -3.53 -18.55 3.93
N ASP A 138 -4.74 -19.10 3.92
CA ASP A 138 -5.95 -18.37 3.50
C ASP A 138 -6.00 -16.98 4.16
N LEU A 139 -5.93 -15.96 3.31
CA LEU A 139 -5.90 -14.57 3.73
C LEU A 139 -7.29 -13.93 3.79
N MET A 140 -8.34 -14.68 3.46
CA MET A 140 -9.71 -14.18 3.40
C MET A 140 -10.13 -13.53 4.72
N GLY A 141 -10.63 -12.29 4.63
CA GLY A 141 -11.14 -11.55 5.78
C GLY A 141 -10.06 -11.10 6.77
N ARG A 142 -8.76 -11.26 6.47
CA ARG A 142 -7.66 -10.83 7.34
C ARG A 142 -7.21 -9.41 7.01
N ASN A 143 -6.59 -8.74 7.97
CA ASN A 143 -5.93 -7.45 7.80
C ASN A 143 -4.49 -7.59 7.27
N ILE A 144 -4.30 -8.47 6.28
CA ILE A 144 -3.01 -8.74 5.62
C ILE A 144 -3.13 -8.40 4.13
N VAL A 145 -2.13 -7.70 3.61
CA VAL A 145 -1.94 -7.42 2.19
C VAL A 145 -0.88 -8.36 1.64
N LEU A 146 -1.26 -9.16 0.64
CA LEU A 146 -0.34 -9.91 -0.21
C LEU A 146 0.18 -8.97 -1.30
N LEU A 147 1.44 -8.55 -1.16
CA LEU A 147 2.09 -7.55 -2.00
C LEU A 147 3.12 -8.21 -2.92
N VAL A 148 2.84 -8.22 -4.22
CA VAL A 148 3.80 -8.65 -5.24
C VAL A 148 4.76 -7.50 -5.54
N LEU A 149 6.07 -7.73 -5.36
CA LEU A 149 7.11 -6.82 -5.83
C LEU A 149 7.70 -7.32 -7.14
N THR A 150 7.85 -6.40 -8.08
CA THR A 150 8.37 -6.69 -9.42
C THR A 150 9.22 -5.53 -9.92
N TRP A 151 10.26 -5.81 -10.70
CA TRP A 151 11.00 -4.75 -11.40
C TRP A 151 10.30 -4.33 -12.71
N ASN A 152 9.40 -5.16 -13.22
CA ASN A 152 8.72 -4.90 -14.48
C ASN A 152 7.74 -3.72 -14.34
N GLU A 153 7.53 -3.01 -15.43
CA GLU A 153 6.49 -1.98 -15.49
C GLU A 153 5.11 -2.60 -15.29
N VAL A 154 4.22 -1.88 -14.62
CA VAL A 154 2.84 -2.32 -14.36
C VAL A 154 1.90 -1.35 -15.06
N THR A 155 1.02 -1.88 -15.91
CA THR A 155 0.00 -1.11 -16.63
C THR A 155 -1.39 -1.45 -16.09
N GLU A 156 -2.40 -0.65 -16.43
CA GLU A 156 -3.80 -0.97 -16.12
C GLU A 156 -4.48 -1.84 -17.20
N ASP A 157 -3.70 -2.42 -18.13
CA ASP A 157 -4.26 -3.24 -19.20
C ASP A 157 -5.02 -4.45 -18.65
N SER A 158 -6.05 -4.87 -19.37
CA SER A 158 -6.84 -6.08 -19.12
C SER A 158 -7.18 -6.75 -20.44
N THR A 159 -7.06 -8.07 -20.50
CA THR A 159 -7.37 -8.81 -21.72
C THR A 159 -8.89 -8.81 -21.93
N LYS A 160 -9.34 -8.26 -23.06
CA LYS A 160 -10.76 -8.29 -23.45
C LYS A 160 -11.19 -9.75 -23.62
N LYS A 161 -12.23 -10.18 -22.90
CA LYS A 161 -12.86 -11.48 -23.16
C LYS A 161 -13.60 -11.40 -24.49
N GLU A 162 -13.08 -12.05 -25.52
CA GLU A 162 -13.86 -12.32 -26.74
C GLU A 162 -14.96 -13.31 -26.37
N VAL A 163 -16.20 -12.83 -26.24
CA VAL A 163 -17.36 -13.71 -26.15
C VAL A 163 -17.65 -14.18 -27.57
N GLY A 164 -17.05 -15.30 -27.95
CA GLY A 164 -17.40 -15.99 -29.19
C GLY A 164 -18.84 -16.47 -29.09
N THR A 165 -19.76 -15.81 -29.79
CA THR A 165 -21.13 -16.31 -29.97
C THR A 165 -21.04 -17.66 -30.69
N PRO A 166 -21.54 -18.77 -30.13
CA PRO A 166 -21.51 -20.05 -30.81
C PRO A 166 -22.40 -19.98 -32.07
N PRO A 167 -22.00 -20.60 -33.20
CA PRO A 167 -22.80 -20.58 -34.41
C PRO A 167 -24.10 -21.33 -34.14
N ILE A 168 -25.23 -20.65 -34.34
CA ILE A 168 -26.57 -21.25 -34.28
C ILE A 168 -26.67 -22.23 -35.46
N PRO A 169 -26.90 -23.54 -35.23
CA PRO A 169 -27.03 -24.49 -36.32
C PRO A 169 -28.47 -24.49 -36.85
N GLY A 170 -28.61 -24.25 -38.15
CA GLY A 170 -29.80 -24.58 -38.93
C GLY A 170 -30.82 -23.45 -39.08
N SER A 171 -30.78 -22.76 -40.23
CA SER A 171 -31.97 -22.25 -40.90
C SER A 171 -31.66 -22.01 -42.37
N ASP A 172 -32.02 -22.97 -43.21
CA ASP A 172 -32.11 -22.82 -44.65
C ASP A 172 -33.33 -21.93 -44.97
N SER A 173 -33.11 -20.78 -45.59
CA SER A 173 -34.14 -20.10 -46.40
C SER A 173 -33.48 -19.10 -47.35
N GLU A 174 -33.50 -19.44 -48.64
CA GLU A 174 -33.07 -18.61 -49.76
C GLU A 174 -34.04 -17.44 -49.99
N SER A 175 -33.51 -16.22 -50.17
CA SER A 175 -34.11 -15.20 -51.06
C SER A 175 -33.07 -14.13 -51.41
N GLU A 176 -33.04 -13.78 -52.69
CA GLU A 176 -32.00 -13.02 -53.38
C GLU A 176 -32.10 -11.48 -53.32
N SER A 177 -30.95 -10.84 -53.56
CA SER A 177 -30.70 -9.50 -54.15
C SER A 177 -31.09 -8.25 -53.35
N GLU A 178 -30.37 -7.12 -53.35
CA GLU A 178 -29.02 -6.68 -53.75
C GLU A 178 -28.77 -5.37 -52.97
N SER A 179 -27.50 -5.13 -52.60
CA SER A 179 -26.89 -3.82 -52.27
C SER A 179 -27.60 -2.85 -51.32
N ASP A 180 -27.15 -2.86 -50.06
CA ASP A 180 -26.66 -1.62 -49.45
C ASP A 180 -25.32 -1.96 -48.78
N GLU A 181 -24.26 -1.26 -49.19
CA GLU A 181 -22.94 -1.30 -48.58
C GLU A 181 -23.06 -0.85 -47.11
N GLY A 182 -23.23 -1.83 -46.23
CA GLY A 182 -23.40 -1.64 -44.80
C GLY A 182 -22.70 -2.74 -44.02
N SER A 183 -21.54 -3.21 -44.47
CA SER A 183 -20.62 -3.94 -43.59
C SER A 183 -19.58 -2.97 -43.03
N ASP A 184 -20.05 -2.04 -42.21
CA ASP A 184 -19.23 -1.56 -41.10
C ASP A 184 -19.11 -2.72 -40.10
N ILE A 185 -18.39 -3.77 -40.52
CA ILE A 185 -17.49 -4.46 -39.61
C ILE A 185 -16.51 -3.36 -39.22
N ILE A 186 -16.89 -2.56 -38.22
CA ILE A 186 -15.93 -1.79 -37.45
C ILE A 186 -15.17 -2.85 -36.64
N SER A 187 -14.33 -3.60 -37.35
CA SER A 187 -13.06 -4.04 -36.83
C SER A 187 -12.33 -2.73 -36.55
N VAL A 188 -12.65 -2.14 -35.39
CA VAL A 188 -11.65 -1.38 -34.67
C VAL A 188 -10.61 -2.43 -34.31
N ARG A 189 -9.76 -2.78 -35.30
CA ARG A 189 -8.39 -3.13 -35.03
C ARG A 189 -7.95 -2.04 -34.08
N SER A 190 -7.89 -2.38 -32.79
CA SER A 190 -7.28 -1.49 -31.83
C SER A 190 -5.88 -1.32 -32.39
N ASN A 191 -5.68 -0.15 -32.99
CA ASN A 191 -4.42 0.25 -33.57
C ASN A 191 -3.54 0.60 -32.36
N SER A 192 -3.27 -0.37 -31.49
CA SER A 192 -2.62 -0.15 -30.20
C SER A 192 -1.14 -0.46 -30.33
N ASN A 193 -0.46 0.32 -31.16
CA ASN A 193 0.92 0.69 -30.86
C ASN A 193 1.01 1.61 -29.62
N ASN A 194 -0.13 1.95 -28.98
CA ASN A 194 -0.18 2.69 -27.73
C ASN A 194 -0.13 1.72 -26.55
N ARG A 195 1.10 1.36 -26.15
CA ARG A 195 1.37 0.76 -24.83
C ARG A 195 0.77 1.66 -23.76
N LEU A 196 -0.08 1.11 -22.89
CA LEU A 196 -0.62 1.86 -21.75
C LEU A 196 0.53 2.32 -20.85
N PRO A 197 0.41 3.50 -20.22
CA PRO A 197 1.48 4.04 -19.39
C PRO A 197 1.73 3.14 -18.18
N ASN A 198 2.99 3.09 -17.75
CA ASN A 198 3.35 2.49 -16.48
C ASN A 198 2.74 3.30 -15.33
N VAL A 199 1.93 2.65 -14.51
CA VAL A 199 1.29 3.24 -13.32
C VAL A 199 2.04 2.91 -12.03
N GLY A 200 3.13 2.14 -12.11
CA GLY A 200 3.97 1.75 -10.98
C GLY A 200 3.36 0.72 -10.05
N GLY A 201 2.04 0.52 -10.06
CA GLY A 201 1.39 -0.52 -9.29
C GLY A 201 -0.13 -0.40 -9.27
N ILE A 202 -0.78 -1.47 -8.83
CA ILE A 202 -2.24 -1.56 -8.75
C ILE A 202 -2.67 -2.34 -7.50
N ALA A 203 -3.89 -2.07 -7.04
CA ALA A 203 -4.52 -2.77 -5.93
C ALA A 203 -6.04 -2.62 -6.05
N GLN A 204 -6.80 -3.50 -5.41
CA GLN A 204 -8.26 -3.40 -5.35
C GLN A 204 -8.72 -2.52 -4.19
N TYR A 205 -9.54 -1.52 -4.51
CA TYR A 205 -10.08 -0.59 -3.54
C TYR A 205 -10.95 -1.29 -2.49
N GLY A 206 -10.68 -0.99 -1.22
CA GLY A 206 -11.51 -1.43 -0.10
C GLY A 206 -11.57 -2.95 0.14
N SER A 207 -10.66 -3.71 -0.48
CA SER A 207 -10.65 -5.18 -0.43
C SER A 207 -10.32 -5.76 0.96
N MET A 208 -9.63 -5.02 1.83
CA MET A 208 -9.23 -5.53 3.14
C MET A 208 -10.41 -5.82 4.05
N CYS A 209 -10.35 -6.97 4.75
CA CYS A 209 -11.43 -7.50 5.59
C CYS A 209 -12.74 -7.83 4.87
N VAL A 210 -12.88 -7.56 3.57
CA VAL A 210 -14.06 -7.92 2.76
C VAL A 210 -13.76 -9.17 1.95
N THR A 211 -12.62 -9.17 1.26
CA THR A 211 -12.10 -10.31 0.50
C THR A 211 -10.67 -10.58 0.96
N VAL A 212 -9.68 -10.20 0.16
CA VAL A 212 -8.25 -10.32 0.42
C VAL A 212 -7.56 -9.04 0.01
N GLY A 213 -6.71 -8.49 0.88
CA GLY A 213 -5.86 -7.36 0.51
C GLY A 213 -4.79 -7.81 -0.48
N THR A 214 -4.82 -7.30 -1.70
CA THR A 214 -3.83 -7.65 -2.72
C THR A 214 -3.32 -6.42 -3.46
N ALA A 215 -2.05 -6.46 -3.83
CA ALA A 215 -1.41 -5.37 -4.56
C ALA A 215 -0.23 -5.89 -5.39
N ILE A 216 0.03 -5.22 -6.51
CA ILE A 216 1.24 -5.39 -7.32
C ILE A 216 1.95 -4.04 -7.32
N CYS A 217 3.22 -4.02 -6.92
CA CYS A 217 4.01 -2.82 -6.81
C CYS A 217 5.34 -2.98 -7.53
N GLN A 218 5.63 -2.02 -8.40
CA GLN A 218 6.94 -1.92 -9.01
C GLN A 218 7.96 -1.46 -7.97
N ASP A 219 9.09 -2.14 -7.91
CA ASP A 219 10.27 -1.76 -7.16
C ASP A 219 11.53 -2.22 -7.90
N ASN A 220 12.58 -1.41 -7.89
CA ASN A 220 13.82 -1.74 -8.57
C ASN A 220 14.75 -2.67 -7.77
N GLY A 221 14.36 -3.08 -6.57
CA GLY A 221 15.10 -3.98 -5.68
C GLY A 221 16.38 -3.39 -5.07
N LYS A 222 16.62 -2.08 -5.22
CA LYS A 222 17.92 -1.44 -4.91
C LYS A 222 17.82 -0.29 -3.92
N ASN A 223 16.86 0.61 -4.07
CA ASN A 223 16.82 1.85 -3.28
C ASN A 223 15.45 2.16 -2.67
N PHE A 224 14.63 1.11 -2.46
CA PHE A 224 13.28 1.22 -1.89
C PHE A 224 12.34 2.09 -2.73
N SER A 225 12.56 2.15 -4.05
CA SER A 225 11.75 2.93 -5.00
C SER A 225 10.25 2.68 -4.91
N GLY A 226 9.84 1.46 -4.55
CA GLY A 226 8.44 1.06 -4.45
C GLY A 226 7.75 1.51 -3.15
N VAL A 227 8.45 2.00 -2.13
CA VAL A 227 7.84 2.29 -0.81
C VAL A 227 6.70 3.30 -0.91
N GLY A 228 6.89 4.39 -1.65
CA GLY A 228 5.86 5.41 -1.85
C GLY A 228 4.63 4.84 -2.58
N THR A 229 4.86 4.04 -3.63
CA THR A 229 3.80 3.37 -4.38
C THR A 229 3.05 2.37 -3.51
N ALA A 230 3.75 1.48 -2.80
CA ALA A 230 3.16 0.50 -1.91
C ALA A 230 2.31 1.13 -0.81
N ALA A 231 2.74 2.25 -0.22
CA ALA A 231 1.94 2.99 0.76
C ALA A 231 0.61 3.50 0.16
N ARG A 232 0.63 4.03 -1.08
CA ARG A 232 -0.58 4.45 -1.79
C ARG A 232 -1.49 3.26 -2.12
N LEU A 233 -0.92 2.12 -2.50
CA LEU A 233 -1.68 0.89 -2.75
C LEU A 233 -2.34 0.36 -1.48
N ILE A 234 -1.64 0.37 -0.35
CA ILE A 234 -2.22 -0.02 0.95
C ILE A 234 -3.35 0.95 1.35
N ALA A 235 -3.18 2.25 1.12
CA ALA A 235 -4.26 3.23 1.31
C ALA A 235 -5.48 2.96 0.41
N THR A 236 -5.27 2.45 -0.81
CA THR A 236 -6.34 2.00 -1.71
C THR A 236 -7.03 0.74 -1.17
N VAL A 237 -6.28 -0.26 -0.74
CA VAL A 237 -6.80 -1.50 -0.12
C VAL A 237 -7.59 -1.19 1.16
N LEU A 238 -7.16 -0.19 1.92
CA LEU A 238 -7.88 0.37 3.07
C LEU A 238 -9.19 1.08 2.69
N GLY A 239 -9.48 1.37 1.43
CA GLY A 239 -10.77 1.89 1.01
C GLY A 239 -11.26 3.10 1.83
N SER A 240 -12.55 3.11 2.17
CA SER A 240 -13.18 4.18 2.96
C SER A 240 -12.73 4.25 4.42
N ALA A 241 -12.13 3.19 4.97
CA ALA A 241 -11.63 3.20 6.35
C ALA A 241 -10.40 4.11 6.52
N TYR A 242 -9.69 4.41 5.43
CA TYR A 242 -8.58 5.36 5.45
C TYR A 242 -9.00 6.69 4.82
N ASN A 243 -9.03 7.75 5.65
CA ASN A 243 -9.32 9.13 5.25
C ASN A 243 -8.09 10.05 5.41
N GLY A 244 -6.87 9.49 5.40
CA GLY A 244 -5.63 10.25 5.46
C GLY A 244 -5.23 10.88 4.11
N SER A 245 -4.06 11.53 4.09
CA SER A 245 -3.62 12.38 2.98
C SER A 245 -2.85 11.65 1.87
N LEU A 246 -2.59 10.35 1.98
CA LEU A 246 -1.95 9.60 0.89
C LEU A 246 -2.84 9.63 -0.35
N SER A 247 -2.29 10.19 -1.43
CA SER A 247 -2.97 10.30 -2.71
C SER A 247 -3.34 8.91 -3.26
N ARG A 248 -4.64 8.65 -3.37
CA ARG A 248 -5.20 7.43 -3.99
C ARG A 248 -5.47 7.64 -5.48
N ARG A 249 -6.10 6.66 -6.12
CA ARG A 249 -6.60 6.76 -7.49
C ARG A 249 -7.45 8.03 -7.63
N LYS A 250 -7.19 8.80 -8.70
CA LYS A 250 -8.04 9.92 -9.11
C LYS A 250 -9.11 9.38 -10.03
N CYS A 251 -10.35 9.75 -9.76
CA CYS A 251 -11.51 9.37 -10.54
C CYS A 251 -12.14 10.61 -11.11
N ASP A 252 -12.51 10.56 -12.39
CA ASP A 252 -13.31 11.60 -13.01
C ASP A 252 -14.74 11.57 -12.43
N ASP A 253 -15.46 12.70 -12.51
CA ASP A 253 -16.83 12.78 -11.99
C ASP A 253 -17.81 11.90 -12.79
N GLU A 254 -17.48 11.61 -14.05
CA GLU A 254 -18.23 10.68 -14.90
C GLU A 254 -18.22 9.26 -14.32
N GLU A 255 -19.38 8.59 -14.30
CA GLU A 255 -19.54 7.24 -13.73
C GLU A 255 -18.77 6.18 -14.53
N TYR A 256 -18.65 6.38 -15.83
CA TYR A 256 -17.89 5.53 -16.73
C TYR A 256 -17.32 6.36 -17.87
N ASN A 257 -16.00 6.33 -18.05
CA ASN A 257 -15.33 7.05 -19.13
C ASN A 257 -14.69 6.04 -20.09
N GLU A 258 -15.16 6.00 -21.34
CA GLU A 258 -14.67 5.07 -22.36
C GLU A 258 -13.18 5.28 -22.72
N ARG A 259 -12.61 6.43 -22.35
CA ARG A 259 -11.17 6.73 -22.51
C ARG A 259 -10.31 6.13 -21.39
N GLN A 260 -10.92 5.72 -20.29
CA GLN A 260 -10.24 5.08 -19.16
C GLN A 260 -10.23 3.57 -19.33
N THR A 261 -9.31 2.90 -18.62
CA THR A 261 -9.24 1.43 -18.64
C THR A 261 -10.45 0.82 -17.91
N VAL A 262 -10.80 -0.43 -18.26
CA VAL A 262 -11.86 -1.17 -17.56
C VAL A 262 -11.55 -1.28 -16.07
N PHE A 263 -10.29 -1.56 -15.74
CA PHE A 263 -9.83 -1.60 -14.35
C PHE A 263 -10.04 -0.25 -13.65
N HIS A 264 -9.66 0.86 -14.28
CA HIS A 264 -9.85 2.20 -13.72
C HIS A 264 -11.32 2.50 -13.43
N ASN A 265 -12.20 2.25 -14.39
CA ASN A 265 -13.63 2.51 -14.24
C ASN A 265 -14.23 1.68 -13.10
N ASN A 266 -13.89 0.39 -13.01
CA ASN A 266 -14.37 -0.49 -11.95
C ASN A 266 -13.93 -0.02 -10.56
N GLU A 267 -12.66 0.36 -10.41
CA GLU A 267 -12.12 0.88 -9.15
C GLU A 267 -12.78 2.21 -8.76
N CYS A 268 -12.98 3.12 -9.73
CA CYS A 268 -13.64 4.39 -9.48
C CYS A 268 -15.13 4.24 -9.12
N TYR A 269 -15.81 3.28 -9.74
CA TYR A 269 -17.17 2.91 -9.38
C TYR A 269 -17.24 2.38 -7.93
N ALA A 270 -16.33 1.47 -7.55
CA ALA A 270 -16.25 0.95 -6.18
C ALA A 270 -15.99 2.06 -5.15
N MET A 271 -15.08 3.00 -5.46
CA MET A 271 -14.81 4.19 -4.65
C MET A 271 -16.07 5.02 -4.42
N LYS A 272 -16.80 5.35 -5.49
CA LYS A 272 -18.04 6.14 -5.42
C LYS A 272 -19.13 5.44 -4.61
N LYS A 273 -19.32 4.13 -4.81
CA LYS A 273 -20.32 3.33 -4.09
C LYS A 273 -20.07 3.28 -2.58
N SER A 274 -18.80 3.23 -2.17
CA SER A 274 -18.43 3.14 -0.74
C SER A 274 -18.62 4.43 0.06
N LEU A 275 -18.92 5.56 -0.60
CA LEU A 275 -19.23 6.84 0.03
C LEU A 275 -20.64 6.78 0.65
N GLY A 276 -20.76 6.21 1.86
CA GLY A 276 -22.03 6.17 2.60
C GLY A 276 -22.26 4.92 3.46
N GLU A 277 -21.35 3.96 3.48
CA GLU A 277 -21.48 2.75 4.30
C GLU A 277 -20.97 3.00 5.73
N ASN A 278 -21.84 2.74 6.71
CA ASN A 278 -21.49 2.83 8.14
C ASN A 278 -20.49 1.73 8.52
N GLN A 279 -19.49 2.09 9.32
CA GLN A 279 -18.49 1.14 9.81
C GLN A 279 -19.11 0.16 10.81
N ASN A 280 -18.85 -1.14 10.61
CA ASN A 280 -19.30 -2.19 11.52
C ASN A 280 -18.51 -2.18 12.83
N GLU A 281 -19.16 -2.63 13.90
CA GLU A 281 -18.61 -2.73 15.27
C GLU A 281 -17.42 -3.71 15.37
N ASN A 282 -17.33 -4.68 14.45
CA ASN A 282 -16.24 -5.66 14.33
C ASN A 282 -15.43 -5.44 13.05
N ASP A 283 -14.53 -4.47 13.08
CA ASP A 283 -13.61 -4.18 11.97
C ASP A 283 -12.28 -4.91 12.15
N CYS A 284 -12.01 -5.92 11.30
CA CYS A 284 -10.77 -6.72 11.36
C CYS A 284 -9.50 -5.87 11.25
N ARG A 285 -9.60 -4.65 10.73
CA ARG A 285 -8.48 -3.69 10.62
C ARG A 285 -8.01 -3.20 11.98
N LYS A 286 -8.86 -3.25 13.00
CA LYS A 286 -8.54 -2.85 14.36
C LYS A 286 -7.86 -3.97 15.15
N GLU A 287 -7.83 -5.18 14.61
CA GLU A 287 -7.20 -6.34 15.27
C GLU A 287 -5.68 -6.22 15.22
N MET A 288 -5.07 -6.27 16.40
CA MET A 288 -3.61 -6.25 16.50
C MET A 288 -3.04 -7.56 15.96
N LEU A 289 -2.18 -7.45 14.96
CA LEU A 289 -1.46 -8.59 14.43
C LEU A 289 -0.33 -9.00 15.38
N VAL A 290 -0.26 -10.30 15.70
CA VAL A 290 0.87 -10.86 16.44
C VAL A 290 2.13 -10.73 15.59
N ASN A 291 3.12 -9.99 16.08
CA ASN A 291 4.39 -9.83 15.39
C ASN A 291 5.48 -10.61 16.15
N ASN A 292 6.11 -11.56 15.49
CA ASN A 292 7.15 -12.39 16.13
C ASN A 292 8.53 -11.71 16.17
N ARG A 293 8.76 -10.57 15.49
CA ARG A 293 10.04 -9.85 15.50
C ARG A 293 9.83 -8.35 15.22
N SER A 294 9.65 -7.54 16.26
CA SER A 294 9.33 -6.11 16.14
C SER A 294 10.44 -5.20 16.68
N ASP A 295 11.60 -5.20 16.04
CA ASP A 295 12.48 -4.03 16.05
C ASP A 295 12.39 -3.38 14.66
N VAL A 296 11.50 -2.40 14.51
CA VAL A 296 11.26 -1.69 13.24
C VAL A 296 12.58 -1.08 12.73
N ARG A 297 13.01 -1.45 11.51
CA ARG A 297 14.29 -1.05 10.90
C ARG A 297 14.15 -0.41 9.52
N ASN A 298 13.52 0.76 9.44
CA ASN A 298 13.28 1.54 8.21
C ASN A 298 14.48 1.66 7.22
N PRO A 299 14.28 2.18 5.98
CA PRO A 299 15.34 2.26 4.98
C PRO A 299 16.64 2.92 5.46
N SER A 300 16.57 3.96 6.29
CA SER A 300 17.74 4.57 6.93
C SER A 300 18.52 3.59 7.82
N GLN A 301 17.82 2.83 8.66
CA GLN A 301 18.45 1.84 9.55
C GLN A 301 19.02 0.65 8.78
N PHE A 302 18.44 0.27 7.64
CA PHE A 302 18.99 -0.74 6.74
C PHE A 302 20.37 -0.33 6.21
N PHE A 303 20.49 0.86 5.61
CA PHE A 303 21.77 1.34 5.09
C PHE A 303 22.83 1.59 6.18
N LYS A 304 22.41 1.90 7.41
CA LYS A 304 23.31 1.98 8.57
C LYS A 304 23.83 0.61 9.01
N SER A 305 23.02 -0.43 8.86
CA SER A 305 23.37 -1.80 9.25
C SER A 305 24.22 -2.50 8.19
N HIS A 306 24.11 -2.07 6.93
CA HIS A 306 24.83 -2.61 5.78
C HIS A 306 25.64 -1.52 5.06
N PRO A 307 26.75 -1.03 5.65
CA PRO A 307 27.54 0.06 5.09
C PRO A 307 28.19 -0.28 3.74
N GLU A 308 28.28 -1.56 3.37
CA GLU A 308 28.66 -2.02 2.03
C GLU A 308 27.70 -1.54 0.93
N PHE A 309 26.45 -1.24 1.29
CA PHE A 309 25.45 -0.66 0.41
C PHE A 309 25.22 0.80 0.78
N SER A 310 25.64 1.72 -0.08
CA SER A 310 25.35 3.16 0.12
C SER A 310 24.10 3.57 -0.66
N PRO A 311 23.31 4.56 -0.17
CA PRO A 311 22.16 5.08 -0.92
C PRO A 311 22.52 5.53 -2.34
N CYS A 312 23.63 6.26 -2.51
CA CYS A 312 24.14 6.63 -3.84
C CYS A 312 24.48 5.39 -4.68
N GLY A 313 25.29 4.48 -4.17
CA GLY A 313 25.72 3.30 -4.92
C GLY A 313 24.57 2.39 -5.34
N MET A 314 23.47 2.39 -4.58
CA MET A 314 22.26 1.65 -4.91
C MET A 314 21.33 2.39 -5.86
N ALA A 315 21.22 3.72 -5.76
CA ALA A 315 20.45 4.54 -6.68
C ALA A 315 21.13 4.65 -8.06
N TYR A 316 22.45 4.81 -8.07
CA TYR A 316 23.29 4.90 -9.26
C TYR A 316 24.51 4.00 -9.06
N GLN A 317 24.54 2.88 -9.79
CA GLN A 317 25.55 1.85 -9.64
C GLN A 317 26.97 2.43 -9.76
N GLY A 318 27.81 2.14 -8.77
CA GLY A 318 29.20 2.62 -8.76
C GLY A 318 29.36 4.09 -8.36
N SER A 319 28.29 4.79 -7.98
CA SER A 319 28.40 6.16 -7.45
C SER A 319 28.66 6.17 -5.93
N THR A 320 29.20 7.28 -5.46
CA THR A 320 29.44 7.56 -4.04
C THR A 320 28.92 8.94 -3.66
N LYS A 321 28.60 9.13 -2.38
CA LYS A 321 28.31 10.48 -1.87
C LYS A 321 29.51 11.38 -2.13
N CYS A 322 29.26 12.58 -2.64
CA CYS A 322 30.32 13.53 -2.95
C CYS A 322 31.02 14.01 -1.67
N GLU A 323 32.34 14.18 -1.76
CA GLU A 323 33.11 14.83 -0.69
C GLU A 323 32.76 16.32 -0.66
N GLU A 324 32.31 16.81 0.50
CA GLU A 324 31.96 18.21 0.70
C GLU A 324 33.19 19.10 0.57
N LYS A 325 33.45 19.63 -0.63
CA LYS A 325 34.43 20.70 -0.83
C LYS A 325 33.76 22.06 -0.63
N ASN A 326 33.64 22.50 0.62
CA ASN A 326 33.37 23.89 1.01
C ASN A 326 32.43 24.69 0.08
N SER A 327 31.29 24.12 -0.34
CA SER A 327 30.26 24.87 -1.07
C SER A 327 29.40 25.63 -0.06
N ARG A 328 29.88 26.82 0.33
CA ARG A 328 28.99 27.85 0.86
C ARG A 328 27.97 28.16 -0.25
N ASN A 329 26.69 27.84 0.01
CA ASN A 329 25.51 28.03 -0.84
C ASN A 329 24.94 26.78 -1.53
N GLU A 330 24.82 25.66 -0.82
CA GLU A 330 23.74 24.72 -1.12
C GLU A 330 22.58 25.01 -0.17
N THR A 331 21.44 25.38 -0.73
CA THR A 331 20.17 25.42 0.01
C THR A 331 19.99 24.09 0.74
N ASN A 332 20.11 24.12 2.07
CA ASN A 332 20.01 23.01 3.01
C ASN A 332 18.63 22.33 2.94
N ASN A 333 18.33 21.60 1.86
CA ASN A 333 17.24 20.64 1.90
C ASN A 333 17.76 19.40 2.62
N VAL A 334 17.66 19.39 3.95
CA VAL A 334 18.34 18.42 4.83
C VAL A 334 17.93 16.96 4.58
N CYS A 335 16.84 16.75 3.84
CA CYS A 335 16.38 15.42 3.42
C CYS A 335 16.72 15.06 1.98
N HIS A 336 17.60 15.81 1.33
CA HIS A 336 18.15 15.48 0.03
C HIS A 336 19.68 15.38 0.13
N MET A 337 20.21 14.26 -0.34
CA MET A 337 21.64 14.09 -0.52
C MET A 337 22.06 14.90 -1.75
N SER A 338 22.83 15.96 -1.52
CA SER A 338 23.11 16.97 -2.53
C SER A 338 23.84 16.44 -3.76
N CYS A 339 24.60 15.35 -3.63
CA CYS A 339 25.40 14.85 -4.73
C CYS A 339 25.79 13.35 -4.58
N CYS A 340 25.49 12.58 -5.62
CA CYS A 340 26.05 11.25 -5.93
C CYS A 340 26.94 11.36 -7.17
N GLU A 341 28.24 11.12 -7.02
CA GLU A 341 29.25 11.20 -8.09
C GLU A 341 29.64 9.79 -8.55
N PRO A 342 29.71 9.52 -9.86
CA PRO A 342 30.14 8.25 -10.41
C PRO A 342 31.64 8.04 -10.20
N ARG A 343 32.06 6.79 -9.90
CA ARG A 343 33.47 6.45 -9.67
C ARG A 343 34.37 6.45 -10.92
N THR A 344 33.85 6.77 -12.10
CA THR A 344 34.61 6.72 -13.37
C THR A 344 35.61 7.87 -13.49
N ILE A 345 36.88 7.57 -13.21
CA ILE A 345 38.04 8.49 -13.29
C ILE A 345 38.22 9.11 -14.71
N PHE A 346 37.64 8.51 -15.75
CA PHE A 346 37.95 8.82 -17.14
C PHE A 346 36.95 9.75 -17.87
N LEU A 347 35.81 10.07 -17.28
CA LEU A 347 34.81 10.95 -17.92
C LEU A 347 34.27 11.96 -16.89
N LYS A 348 34.93 13.13 -16.79
CA LYS A 348 34.53 14.30 -15.96
C LYS A 348 33.18 14.93 -16.35
N THR A 349 32.39 14.26 -17.19
CA THR A 349 31.15 14.79 -17.79
C THR A 349 29.88 14.10 -17.29
N GLU A 350 29.96 13.13 -16.37
CA GLU A 350 28.75 12.54 -15.82
C GLU A 350 28.05 13.52 -14.85
N THR A 351 26.74 13.63 -15.01
CA THR A 351 25.88 14.54 -14.26
C THR A 351 25.81 14.12 -12.79
N LYS A 352 26.08 15.06 -11.88
CA LYS A 352 25.81 14.88 -10.45
C LYS A 352 24.31 14.64 -10.25
N HIS A 353 23.98 13.61 -9.49
CA HIS A 353 22.58 13.31 -9.14
C HIS A 353 22.28 13.69 -7.70
N THR A 354 21.08 14.22 -7.47
CA THR A 354 20.53 14.46 -6.14
C THR A 354 19.48 13.40 -5.86
N ILE A 355 19.59 12.71 -4.72
CA ILE A 355 18.61 11.71 -4.28
C ILE A 355 18.03 12.12 -2.93
N PRO A 356 16.79 11.74 -2.59
CA PRO A 356 16.30 11.89 -1.23
C PRO A 356 17.16 11.06 -0.26
N ASN A 357 17.34 11.56 0.97
CA ASN A 357 17.86 10.73 2.04
C ASN A 357 16.89 9.57 2.31
N PRO A 358 17.41 8.38 2.69
CA PRO A 358 16.56 7.25 3.05
C PRO A 358 15.50 7.60 4.10
N ASP A 359 14.29 7.08 3.90
CA ASP A 359 13.21 7.28 4.87
C ASP A 359 13.64 6.81 6.28
N GLY A 360 13.44 7.68 7.27
CA GLY A 360 13.86 7.47 8.66
C GLY A 360 15.17 8.17 9.05
N ASP A 361 15.90 8.80 8.13
CA ASP A 361 17.10 9.56 8.47
C ASP A 361 16.78 10.84 9.26
N SER A 362 17.61 11.18 10.24
CA SER A 362 17.42 12.39 11.06
C SER A 362 17.72 13.65 10.26
N CYS A 363 16.85 14.66 10.32
CA CYS A 363 17.00 15.88 9.51
C CYS A 363 17.14 17.20 10.29
N ASP A 364 16.56 17.37 11.47
CA ASP A 364 16.67 18.66 12.19
C ASP A 364 16.35 18.51 13.68
N GLY A 365 17.26 17.86 14.42
CA GLY A 365 17.15 17.70 15.87
C GLY A 365 16.19 16.60 16.32
N LYS A 366 15.70 16.70 17.57
CA LYS A 366 14.90 15.63 18.21
C LYS A 366 13.55 15.46 17.50
N ASN A 367 13.19 14.21 17.21
CA ASN A 367 11.91 13.77 16.65
C ASN A 367 11.58 14.32 15.24
N LYS A 368 12.60 14.61 14.41
CA LYS A 368 12.39 14.91 12.99
C LYS A 368 13.17 13.95 12.11
N ILE A 369 12.48 13.39 11.12
CA ILE A 369 13.07 12.44 10.18
C ILE A 369 12.68 12.77 8.73
N CYS A 370 13.47 12.27 7.79
CA CYS A 370 13.18 12.30 6.37
C CYS A 370 12.12 11.25 6.04
N ILE A 371 11.07 11.70 5.37
CA ILE A 371 10.06 10.86 4.75
C ILE A 371 9.75 11.48 3.39
N ASP A 372 9.97 10.73 2.32
CA ASP A 372 9.72 11.20 0.94
C ASP A 372 10.50 12.47 0.56
N GLY A 373 11.74 12.58 1.01
CA GLY A 373 12.56 13.78 0.79
C GLY A 373 12.14 15.01 1.61
N ARG A 374 11.13 14.89 2.48
CA ARG A 374 10.68 15.98 3.37
C ARG A 374 11.11 15.71 4.80
N CYS A 375 11.54 16.76 5.51
CA CYS A 375 11.81 16.70 6.94
C CYS A 375 10.51 16.86 7.72
N VAL A 376 10.03 15.78 8.35
CA VAL A 376 8.75 15.75 9.06
C VAL A 376 8.95 15.49 10.54
N THR A 377 8.06 16.06 11.36
CA THR A 377 8.05 15.82 12.81
C THR A 377 7.26 14.55 13.10
N ILE A 378 7.88 13.60 13.80
CA ILE A 378 7.22 12.39 14.28
C ILE A 378 6.71 12.65 15.70
N THR A 379 5.40 12.73 15.86
CA THR A 379 4.80 12.69 17.20
C THR A 379 5.01 11.31 17.78
N SER A 380 5.60 11.25 18.97
CA SER A 380 5.79 10.02 19.74
C SER A 380 4.46 9.51 20.28
N THR A 381 3.58 9.07 19.39
CA THR A 381 2.32 8.42 19.72
C THR A 381 2.42 6.97 19.25
N SER A 382 2.36 6.05 20.21
CA SER A 382 2.55 4.57 20.14
C SER A 382 3.97 4.06 20.46
N ARG A 383 4.23 3.92 21.77
CA ARG A 383 5.00 2.77 22.28
C ARG A 383 4.06 1.60 22.46
#